data_AF-A0A0H2MU92-F1
#
_entry.id   AF-A0A0H2MU92-F1
#
_cell.length_a   1.000
_cell.length_b   1.000
_cell.length_c   1.000
_cell.angle_alpha   90.00
_cell.angle_beta   90.00
_cell.angle_gamma   90.00
#
_symmetry.space_group_name_H-M   'P 1'
#
loop_
_entity.id
_entity.type
_entity.pdbx_description
1 polymer ?
#
loop_
_entity_poly.entity_id
_entity_poly.type
_entity_poly.pdbx_seq_one_letter_code
_entity_poly.pdbx_strand_id
1 'polypeptide(L)'
;MTKFEELQEQIIHLSQQIALANSTIKSGGDFDMTDLPKVTDFLCQELQNLPAAERAKLSSKLLALIEELDNLTITINSNLDKVRVEIKETTSHNKAARAYTSANISGKK
;
A
#
# COMPACT_ATOMS: atom_id res chain seq x y z
N MET A 1 -26.58 -19.71 1.73
CA MET A 1 -25.21 -19.19 1.87
C MET A 1 -24.79 -19.44 3.31
N THR A 2 -23.67 -20.13 3.52
CA THR A 2 -23.15 -20.41 4.86
C THR A 2 -22.18 -19.32 5.30
N LYS A 3 -21.98 -19.18 6.61
CA LYS A 3 -21.00 -18.23 7.17
C LYS A 3 -19.58 -18.45 6.63
N PHE A 4 -19.24 -19.70 6.33
CA PHE A 4 -18.00 -20.08 5.66
C PHE A 4 -17.91 -19.50 4.23
N GLU A 5 -18.96 -19.65 3.43
CA GLU A 5 -19.01 -19.12 2.06
C GLU A 5 -18.92 -17.59 2.04
N GLU A 6 -19.61 -16.91 2.96
CA GLU A 6 -19.52 -15.46 3.12
C GLU A 6 -18.09 -15.00 3.43
N LEU A 7 -17.42 -15.65 4.39
CA LEU A 7 -16.04 -15.32 4.74
C LEU A 7 -15.07 -15.62 3.60
N GLN A 8 -15.29 -16.72 2.88
CA GLN A 8 -14.49 -17.05 1.72
C GLN A 8 -14.60 -15.98 0.63
N GLU A 9 -15.80 -15.48 0.34
CA GLU A 9 -16.01 -14.40 -0.62
C GLU A 9 -15.38 -13.08 -0.15
N GLN A 10 -15.51 -12.75 1.14
CA GLN A 10 -14.89 -11.55 1.71
C GLN A 10 -13.36 -11.60 1.62
N ILE A 11 -12.74 -12.75 1.89
CA ILE A 11 -11.28 -12.92 1.74
C ILE A 11 -10.86 -12.73 0.28
N ILE A 12 -11.62 -13.30 -0.66
CA ILE A 12 -11.35 -13.14 -2.11
C ILE A 12 -11.46 -11.68 -2.52
N HIS A 13 -12.52 -11.01 -2.11
CA HIS A 13 -12.74 -9.60 -2.42
C HIS A 13 -11.64 -8.70 -1.84
N LEU A 14 -11.24 -8.96 -0.60
CA LEU A 14 -10.14 -8.23 0.04
C LEU A 14 -8.81 -8.43 -0.69
N SER A 15 -8.49 -9.67 -1.06
CA SER A 15 -7.30 -9.99 -1.87
C SER A 15 -7.29 -9.23 -3.19
N GLN A 16 -8.43 -9.18 -3.88
CA GLN A 16 -8.57 -8.39 -5.12
C GLN A 16 -8.36 -6.88 -4.89
N GLN A 17 -8.89 -6.34 -3.79
CA GLN A 17 -8.68 -4.93 -3.44
C GLN A 17 -7.20 -4.63 -3.15
N ILE A 18 -6.52 -5.49 -2.41
CA ILE A 18 -5.08 -5.35 -2.12
C ILE A 18 -4.26 -5.43 -3.40
N ALA A 19 -4.57 -6.39 -4.28
CA ALA A 19 -3.90 -6.52 -5.58
C ALA A 19 -4.09 -5.28 -6.46
N LEU A 20 -5.32 -4.75 -6.52
CA LEU A 20 -5.63 -3.51 -7.24
C LEU A 20 -4.86 -2.33 -6.65
N ALA A 21 -4.86 -2.19 -5.34
CA ALA A 21 -4.16 -1.13 -4.64
C ALA A 21 -2.65 -1.17 -4.90
N ASN A 22 -2.06 -2.37 -4.83
CA ASN A 22 -0.66 -2.60 -5.14
C ASN A 22 -0.33 -2.18 -6.59
N SER A 23 -1.18 -2.55 -7.55
CA SER A 23 -0.99 -2.17 -8.96
C SER A 23 -1.11 -0.66 -9.18
N THR A 24 -2.06 -0.01 -8.49
CA THR A 24 -2.31 1.44 -8.58
C THR A 24 -1.15 2.24 -7.99
N ILE A 25 -0.63 1.80 -6.84
CA ILE A 25 0.54 2.44 -6.22
C ILE A 25 1.76 2.25 -7.11
N LYS A 26 1.98 1.05 -7.68
CA LYS A 26 3.11 0.82 -8.60
C LYS A 26 3.07 1.71 -9.85
N SER A 27 1.89 2.09 -10.34
CA SER A 27 1.74 3.02 -11.46
C SER A 27 1.82 4.50 -11.04
N GLY A 28 2.04 4.79 -9.75
CA GLY A 28 2.11 6.15 -9.21
C GLY A 28 0.76 6.77 -8.91
N GLY A 29 -0.32 5.99 -8.96
CA GLY A 29 -1.64 6.40 -8.54
C GLY A 29 -1.81 6.41 -7.02
N ASP A 30 -2.84 7.11 -6.56
CA ASP A 30 -3.28 7.10 -5.17
C ASP A 30 -4.36 6.02 -4.97
N PHE A 31 -4.38 5.42 -3.80
CA PHE A 31 -5.39 4.42 -3.42
C PHE A 31 -5.75 4.56 -1.95
N ASP A 32 -7.02 4.78 -1.66
CA ASP A 32 -7.50 4.89 -0.28
C ASP A 32 -7.55 3.52 0.40
N MET A 33 -6.75 3.35 1.45
CA MET A 33 -6.67 2.14 2.27
C MET A 33 -7.15 2.36 3.70
N THR A 34 -7.80 3.49 3.99
CA THR A 34 -8.15 3.89 5.36
C THR A 34 -9.01 2.83 6.07
N ASP A 35 -9.83 2.09 5.33
CA ASP A 35 -10.69 1.05 5.88
C ASP A 35 -10.06 -0.34 5.94
N LEU A 36 -8.87 -0.54 5.34
CA LEU A 36 -8.21 -1.84 5.29
C LEU A 36 -8.01 -2.47 6.68
N PRO A 37 -7.54 -1.73 7.71
CA PRO A 37 -7.38 -2.29 9.07
C PRO A 37 -8.71 -2.78 9.67
N LYS A 38 -9.81 -2.04 9.45
CA LYS A 38 -11.13 -2.41 9.98
C LYS A 38 -11.62 -3.72 9.35
N VAL A 39 -11.42 -3.88 8.04
CA VAL A 39 -11.84 -5.08 7.31
C VAL A 39 -11.00 -6.28 7.74
N THR A 40 -9.69 -6.11 7.93
CA THR A 40 -8.82 -7.20 8.42
C THR A 40 -9.15 -7.60 9.86
N ASP A 41 -9.44 -6.63 10.75
CA ASP A 41 -9.82 -6.91 12.13
C ASP A 41 -11.15 -7.67 12.20
N PHE A 42 -12.13 -7.25 11.40
CA PHE A 42 -13.41 -7.94 11.28
C PHE A 42 -13.24 -9.39 10.81
N LEU A 43 -12.45 -9.62 9.76
CA LEU A 43 -12.15 -10.97 9.28
C LEU A 43 -11.48 -11.83 10.35
N CYS A 44 -10.52 -11.27 11.10
CA CYS A 44 -9.87 -11.97 12.21
C CYS A 44 -10.86 -12.41 13.29
N GLN A 45 -11.81 -11.54 13.67
CA GLN A 45 -12.85 -11.86 14.64
C GLN A 45 -13.79 -12.95 14.12
N GLU A 46 -14.24 -12.85 12.87
CA GLU A 46 -15.17 -13.82 12.29
C GLU A 46 -14.53 -15.20 12.08
N LEU A 47 -13.23 -15.25 11.76
CA LEU A 47 -12.47 -16.50 11.67
C LEU A 47 -12.36 -17.23 13.01
N GLN A 48 -12.27 -16.49 14.13
CA GLN A 48 -12.27 -17.08 15.48
C GLN A 48 -13.60 -17.75 15.81
N ASN A 49 -14.70 -17.27 15.22
CA ASN A 49 -16.04 -17.80 15.41
C ASN A 49 -16.34 -19.04 14.54
N LEU A 50 -15.49 -19.36 13.55
CA LEU A 50 -15.65 -20.56 12.72
C LEU A 50 -15.16 -21.83 13.43
N PRO A 51 -15.80 -23.00 13.18
CA PRO A 51 -15.29 -24.30 13.59
C PRO A 51 -13.86 -24.54 13.07
N ALA A 52 -13.03 -25.23 13.86
CA ALA A 52 -11.63 -25.49 13.50
C ALA A 52 -11.46 -26.16 12.13
N ALA A 53 -12.36 -27.08 11.76
CA ALA A 53 -12.35 -27.76 10.48
C ALA A 53 -12.62 -26.83 9.28
N GLU A 54 -13.45 -25.80 9.47
CA GLU A 54 -13.74 -24.80 8.44
C GLU A 54 -12.62 -23.76 8.35
N ARG A 55 -12.10 -23.32 9.49
CA ARG A 55 -10.93 -22.43 9.56
C ARG A 55 -9.71 -23.04 8.86
N ALA A 56 -9.49 -24.34 9.02
CA ALA A 56 -8.41 -25.06 8.35
C ALA A 56 -8.52 -25.00 6.81
N LYS A 57 -9.74 -25.01 6.26
CA LYS A 57 -9.97 -24.89 4.81
C LYS A 57 -9.63 -23.50 4.27
N LEU A 58 -9.69 -22.46 5.11
CA LEU A 58 -9.33 -21.08 4.74
C LEU A 58 -7.84 -20.78 4.89
N SER A 59 -7.07 -21.66 5.55
CA SER A 59 -5.65 -21.42 5.90
C SER A 59 -4.79 -20.96 4.74
N SER A 60 -4.88 -21.61 3.57
CA SER A 60 -4.09 -21.24 2.38
C SER A 60 -4.44 -19.85 1.86
N LYS A 61 -5.73 -19.48 1.87
CA LYS A 61 -6.21 -18.15 1.44
C LYS A 61 -5.76 -17.06 2.42
N LEU A 62 -5.75 -17.35 3.71
CA LEU A 62 -5.29 -16.42 4.74
C LEU A 62 -3.78 -16.20 4.65
N LEU A 63 -3.00 -17.24 4.39
CA LEU A 63 -1.56 -17.11 4.15
C LEU A 63 -1.28 -16.27 2.90
N ALA A 64 -1.98 -16.53 1.80
CA ALA A 64 -1.86 -15.72 0.60
C ALA A 64 -2.21 -14.24 0.86
N LEU A 65 -3.26 -13.97 1.64
CA LEU A 65 -3.65 -12.62 2.02
C LEU A 65 -2.55 -11.89 2.84
N ILE A 66 -1.86 -12.61 3.74
CA ILE A 66 -0.72 -12.06 4.49
C ILE A 66 0.42 -11.70 3.53
N GLU A 67 0.77 -12.59 2.60
CA GLU A 67 1.80 -12.31 1.59
C GLU A 67 1.45 -11.10 0.72
N GLU A 68 0.18 -10.93 0.35
CA GLU A 68 -0.30 -9.77 -0.40
C GLU A 68 -0.16 -8.46 0.39
N LEU A 69 -0.47 -8.48 1.70
CA LEU A 69 -0.28 -7.33 2.59
C LEU A 69 1.20 -6.97 2.78
N ASP A 70 2.08 -7.97 2.88
CA ASP A 70 3.52 -7.75 2.95
C ASP A 70 4.06 -7.11 1.65
N ASN A 71 3.62 -7.62 0.50
CA ASN A 71 3.97 -7.06 -0.81
C ASN A 71 3.49 -5.62 -0.98
N LEU A 72 2.29 -5.31 -0.47
CA LEU A 72 1.75 -3.95 -0.46
C LEU A 72 2.61 -3.03 0.40
N THR A 73 2.99 -3.47 1.60
CA THR A 73 3.85 -2.72 2.53
C THR A 73 5.21 -2.41 1.90
N ILE A 74 5.83 -3.39 1.25
CA ILE A 74 7.10 -3.21 0.53
C ILE A 74 6.94 -2.15 -0.58
N THR A 75 5.84 -2.22 -1.33
CA THR A 75 5.58 -1.31 -2.45
C THR A 75 5.37 0.13 -1.97
N ILE A 76 4.59 0.33 -0.90
CA ILE A 76 4.37 1.65 -0.29
C ILE A 76 5.71 2.25 0.15
N ASN A 77 6.54 1.48 0.87
CA ASN A 77 7.83 1.95 1.35
C ASN A 77 8.77 2.32 0.19
N SER A 78 8.82 1.50 -0.86
CA SER A 78 9.64 1.78 -2.04
C SER A 78 9.22 3.07 -2.74
N ASN A 79 7.92 3.33 -2.89
CA ASN A 79 7.43 4.56 -3.50
C ASN A 79 7.65 5.79 -2.62
N LEU A 80 7.49 5.65 -1.30
CA LEU A 80 7.79 6.73 -0.35
C LEU A 80 9.27 7.14 -0.46
N ASP A 81 10.18 6.17 -0.57
CA ASP A 81 11.60 6.46 -0.75
C ASP A 81 11.91 7.14 -2.09
N LYS A 82 11.22 6.78 -3.19
CA LYS A 82 11.32 7.52 -4.46
C LYS A 82 10.89 8.98 -4.31
N VAL A 83 9.72 9.22 -3.70
CA VAL A 83 9.21 10.58 -3.43
C VAL A 83 10.20 11.39 -2.59
N ARG A 84 10.83 10.77 -1.57
CA ARG A 84 11.88 11.42 -0.77
C ARG A 84 13.09 11.83 -1.60
N VAL A 85 13.51 10.99 -2.56
CA VAL A 85 14.61 11.31 -3.47
C VAL A 85 14.23 12.47 -4.39
N GLU A 86 13.06 12.42 -5.02
CA GLU A 86 12.57 13.48 -5.92
C GLU A 86 12.46 14.84 -5.22
N ILE A 87 12.00 14.86 -3.95
CA ILE A 87 11.97 16.08 -3.13
C ILE A 87 13.38 16.63 -2.89
N LYS A 88 14.36 15.77 -2.60
CA LYS A 88 15.76 16.19 -2.39
C LYS A 88 16.36 16.77 -3.67
N GLU A 89 16.13 16.11 -4.81
CA GLU A 89 16.59 16.58 -6.11
C GLU A 89 15.97 17.92 -6.49
N THR A 90 14.65 18.08 -6.31
CA THR A 90 13.94 19.34 -6.54
C THR A 90 14.47 20.46 -5.64
N THR A 91 14.74 20.15 -4.37
CA THR A 91 15.33 21.11 -3.42
C THR A 91 16.74 21.53 -3.85
N SER A 92 17.56 20.58 -4.28
CA SER A 92 18.91 20.83 -4.81
C SER A 92 18.87 21.68 -6.07
N HIS A 93 17.98 21.36 -7.01
CA HIS A 93 17.75 22.15 -8.22
C HIS A 93 17.37 23.59 -7.88
N ASN A 94 16.42 23.79 -6.96
CA ASN A 94 16.01 25.13 -6.52
C ASN A 94 17.16 25.90 -5.88
N LYS A 95 18.02 25.23 -5.11
CA LYS A 95 19.23 25.84 -4.53
C LYS A 95 20.22 26.25 -5.63
N ALA A 96 20.47 25.39 -6.61
CA ALA A 96 21.35 25.68 -7.74
C ALA A 96 20.83 26.84 -8.59
N ALA A 97 19.54 26.83 -8.95
CA ALA A 97 18.89 27.89 -9.71
C ALA A 97 19.02 29.26 -9.01
N ARG A 98 18.82 29.30 -7.69
CA ARG A 98 19.04 30.52 -6.89
C ARG A 98 20.50 30.98 -6.95
N ALA A 99 21.46 30.07 -6.76
CA ALA A 99 22.88 30.40 -6.79
C ALA A 99 23.33 30.94 -8.16
N TYR A 100 22.89 30.33 -9.25
CA TYR A 100 23.20 30.79 -10.61
C TYR A 100 22.55 32.14 -10.92
N THR A 101 21.30 32.34 -10.49
CA THR A 101 20.62 33.63 -10.65
C THR A 101 21.34 34.73 -9.86
N SER A 102 21.74 34.47 -8.61
CA SER A 102 22.49 35.44 -7.81
C SER A 102 23.88 35.74 -8.37
N ALA A 103 24.59 34.74 -8.88
CA ALA A 103 25.92 34.91 -9.48
C ALA A 103 25.86 35.79 -10.75
N ASN A 104 24.79 35.66 -11.54
CA ASN A 104 24.61 36.43 -12.78
C ASN A 104 24.21 37.90 -12.53
N ILE A 105 23.72 38.23 -11.33
CA ILE A 105 23.38 39.60 -10.92
C ILE A 105 24.63 40.32 -10.37
N SER A 106 25.52 39.62 -9.65
CA SER A 106 26.75 40.20 -9.11
C SER A 106 27.83 40.52 -10.15
N GLY A 107 27.77 39.94 -11.35
CA GLY A 107 28.72 40.19 -12.45
C GLY A 107 28.38 41.38 -13.36
N LYS A 108 27.29 42.13 -13.10
CA LYS A 108 26.83 43.27 -13.93
C LYS A 108 27.02 44.64 -13.29
N LYS A 109 27.95 44.81 -12.36
CA LYS A 109 28.31 46.11 -11.76
C LYS A 109 29.74 46.50 -12.08
#